data_AF-A0A0B1SBK2-F1
#
_entry.id   AF-A0A0B1SBK2-F1
#
_cell.length_a   1.000
_cell.length_b   1.000
_cell.length_c   1.000
_cell.angle_alpha   90.00
_cell.angle_beta   90.00
_cell.angle_gamma   90.00
#
_symmetry.space_group_name_H-M   'P 1'
#
loop_
_entity.id
_entity.type
_entity.pdbx_description
1 polymer ?
#
loop_
_entity_poly.entity_id
_entity_poly.type
_entity_poly.pdbx_seq_one_letter_code
_entity_poly.pdbx_strand_id
1 'polypeptide(L)'
;IFIKSQRRSDDCFVVYSADDNSTEPEFTLSLNRIASCGIDIRRNPTRGLELFSVFVFAFHPSFVTAGDRAFAVHCLFQQTQKTVSTRFDFISDITPKAVIGATSSVPSVELSIVHGRVPTGAQVATSVNVGAPLMLVWRTATDSRKSIALIMSELSWGPVLV
;
A
#
# COMPACT_ATOMS: atom_id res chain seq x y z
N ILE A 1 13.55 -23.93 -26.34
CA ILE A 1 14.24 -22.87 -25.57
C ILE A 1 13.94 -23.07 -24.09
N PHE A 2 14.92 -22.93 -23.19
CA PHE A 2 14.68 -23.05 -21.75
C PHE A 2 15.60 -22.13 -20.94
N ILE A 3 15.17 -21.76 -19.73
CA ILE A 3 16.02 -21.02 -18.79
C ILE A 3 17.03 -21.98 -18.15
N LYS A 4 18.30 -21.58 -18.05
CA LYS A 4 19.38 -22.38 -17.48
C LYS A 4 18.95 -23.04 -16.15
N SER A 5 19.19 -24.34 -16.05
CA SER A 5 18.80 -25.19 -14.91
C SER A 5 17.29 -25.42 -14.71
N GLN A 6 16.42 -24.85 -15.56
CA GLN A 6 14.95 -24.93 -15.41
C GLN A 6 14.26 -25.70 -16.53
N ARG A 7 15.00 -26.61 -17.18
CA ARG A 7 14.53 -27.40 -18.33
C ARG A 7 13.35 -28.32 -18.01
N ARG A 8 13.24 -28.79 -16.77
CA ARG A 8 12.19 -29.71 -16.30
C ARG A 8 11.11 -29.01 -15.49
N SER A 9 11.21 -27.68 -15.34
CA SER A 9 10.24 -26.91 -14.58
C SER A 9 9.11 -26.49 -15.50
N ASP A 10 7.88 -26.76 -15.08
CA ASP A 10 6.69 -26.42 -15.86
C ASP A 10 6.63 -24.91 -16.12
N ASP A 11 6.31 -24.54 -17.35
CA ASP A 11 6.26 -23.15 -17.87
C ASP A 11 7.61 -22.39 -17.95
N CYS A 12 8.75 -23.03 -17.65
CA CYS A 12 10.08 -22.39 -17.78
C CYS A 12 10.84 -22.81 -19.05
N PHE A 13 10.18 -23.53 -19.94
CA PHE A 13 10.69 -23.96 -21.24
C PHE A 13 9.59 -23.95 -22.29
N VAL A 14 10.01 -23.89 -23.54
CA VAL A 14 9.16 -24.07 -24.73
C VAL A 14 9.85 -25.06 -25.67
N VAL A 15 9.08 -25.98 -26.23
CA VAL A 15 9.54 -26.92 -27.25
C VAL A 15 8.91 -26.50 -28.56
N TYR A 16 9.75 -26.40 -29.59
CA TYR A 16 9.33 -26.13 -30.96
C TYR A 16 9.40 -27.43 -31.76
N SER A 17 8.35 -27.74 -32.51
CA SER A 17 8.41 -28.82 -33.50
C SER A 17 8.86 -28.27 -34.85
N ALA A 18 9.47 -29.13 -35.68
CA ALA A 18 9.72 -28.79 -37.07
C ALA A 18 8.42 -28.56 -37.86
N ASP A 19 7.30 -29.11 -37.37
CA ASP A 19 5.97 -29.00 -37.99
C ASP A 19 5.37 -27.59 -37.86
N ASP A 20 5.85 -26.78 -36.90
CA ASP A 20 5.32 -25.44 -36.64
C ASP A 20 5.70 -24.42 -37.74
N ASN A 21 6.61 -24.79 -38.65
CA ASN A 21 7.08 -24.00 -39.81
C ASN A 21 7.37 -22.51 -39.49
N SER A 22 7.82 -22.23 -38.26
CA SER A 22 8.17 -20.89 -37.81
C SER A 22 9.69 -20.74 -37.81
N THR A 23 10.17 -19.67 -38.45
CA THR A 23 11.57 -19.24 -38.40
C THR A 23 11.85 -18.31 -37.22
N GLU A 24 10.83 -17.91 -36.48
CA GLU A 24 10.91 -16.93 -35.40
C GLU A 24 10.40 -17.56 -34.08
N PRO A 25 11.24 -18.36 -33.40
CA PRO A 25 10.86 -18.94 -32.13
C PRO A 25 10.86 -17.86 -31.04
N GLU A 26 9.72 -17.67 -30.37
CA GLU A 26 9.55 -16.75 -29.24
C GLU A 26 9.61 -17.50 -27.89
N PHE A 27 10.01 -16.82 -26.82
CA PHE A 27 9.82 -17.34 -25.46
C PHE A 27 9.25 -16.24 -24.58
N THR A 28 8.03 -16.44 -24.12
CA THR A 28 7.34 -15.49 -23.25
C THR A 28 7.20 -16.08 -21.85
N LEU A 29 7.53 -15.29 -20.83
CA LEU A 29 7.35 -15.68 -19.44
C LEU A 29 6.51 -14.63 -18.70
N SER A 30 5.49 -15.09 -17.98
CA SER A 30 4.68 -14.24 -17.14
C SER A 30 5.45 -13.71 -15.93
N LEU A 31 5.21 -12.45 -15.56
CA LEU A 31 5.89 -11.76 -14.45
C LEU A 31 5.77 -12.50 -13.10
N ASN A 32 4.65 -13.18 -12.85
CA ASN A 32 4.42 -13.96 -11.64
C ASN A 32 5.33 -15.19 -11.50
N ARG A 33 5.89 -15.69 -12.61
CA ARG A 33 6.74 -16.90 -12.65
C ARG A 33 8.24 -16.59 -12.74
N ILE A 34 8.63 -15.31 -12.71
CA ILE A 34 10.04 -14.89 -12.78
C ILE A 34 10.86 -15.55 -11.67
N ALA A 35 10.35 -15.51 -10.43
CA ALA A 35 11.04 -16.11 -9.28
C ALA A 35 11.11 -17.64 -9.36
N SER A 36 10.06 -18.31 -9.87
CA SER A 36 10.03 -19.77 -9.97
C SER A 36 10.91 -20.31 -11.10
N CYS A 37 11.10 -19.54 -12.18
CA CYS A 37 11.96 -19.92 -13.30
C CYS A 37 13.42 -19.51 -13.13
N GLY A 38 13.88 -19.25 -11.90
CA GLY A 38 15.30 -19.01 -11.61
C GLY A 38 15.87 -17.76 -12.28
N ILE A 39 15.03 -16.77 -12.58
CA ILE A 39 15.50 -15.45 -13.02
C ILE A 39 15.99 -14.69 -11.80
N ASP A 40 17.22 -14.17 -11.88
CA ASP A 40 17.86 -13.44 -10.80
C ASP A 40 17.43 -11.97 -10.84
N ILE A 41 16.95 -11.46 -9.71
CA ILE A 41 16.45 -10.08 -9.57
C ILE A 41 17.46 -9.31 -8.72
N ARG A 42 18.16 -8.38 -9.34
CA ARG A 42 19.20 -7.57 -8.69
C ARG A 42 18.78 -6.11 -8.63
N ARG A 43 19.10 -5.45 -7.52
CA ARG A 43 19.03 -3.98 -7.46
C ARG A 43 20.26 -3.42 -8.15
N ASN A 44 20.03 -2.58 -9.16
CA ASN A 44 21.08 -1.83 -9.80
C ASN A 44 21.06 -0.39 -9.23
N PRO A 45 22.12 0.07 -8.56
CA PRO A 45 22.12 1.37 -7.86
C PRO A 45 21.90 2.56 -8.79
N THR A 46 22.18 2.42 -10.09
CA THR A 46 22.02 3.49 -11.08
C THR A 46 20.77 3.35 -11.93
N ARG A 47 20.36 2.11 -12.24
CA ARG A 47 19.28 1.81 -13.18
C ARG A 47 17.98 1.34 -12.51
N GLY A 48 17.98 1.13 -11.19
CA GLY A 48 16.82 0.65 -10.44
C GLY A 48 16.85 -0.87 -10.25
N LEU A 49 16.23 -1.61 -11.17
CA LEU A 49 16.08 -3.06 -11.09
C LEU A 49 16.67 -3.73 -12.34
N GLU A 50 17.38 -4.84 -12.15
CA GLU A 50 17.96 -5.65 -13.21
C GLU A 50 17.45 -7.08 -13.08
N LEU A 51 16.90 -7.62 -14.16
CA LEU A 51 16.59 -9.04 -14.30
C LEU A 51 17.69 -9.70 -15.12
N PHE A 52 18.30 -10.74 -14.57
CA PHE A 52 19.36 -11.51 -15.21
C PHE A 52 18.96 -12.97 -15.37
N SER A 53 19.12 -13.51 -16.58
CA SER A 53 18.93 -14.93 -16.83
C SER A 53 19.72 -15.42 -18.04
N VAL A 54 19.96 -16.73 -18.11
CA VAL A 54 20.63 -17.38 -19.24
C VAL A 54 19.62 -18.27 -19.95
N PHE A 55 19.35 -17.95 -21.22
CA PHE A 55 18.46 -18.74 -22.08
C PHE A 55 19.27 -19.69 -22.94
N VAL A 56 18.83 -20.95 -23.00
CA VAL A 56 19.48 -22.01 -23.76
C VAL A 56 18.58 -22.46 -24.91
N PHE A 57 19.14 -22.40 -26.12
CA PHE A 57 18.56 -22.89 -27.36
C PHE A 57 19.20 -24.24 -27.64
N ALA A 58 18.43 -25.31 -27.39
CA ALA A 58 18.90 -26.68 -27.59
C ALA A 58 18.08 -27.38 -28.66
N PHE A 59 18.77 -28.16 -29.50
CA PHE A 59 18.16 -28.93 -30.59
C PHE A 59 17.56 -30.26 -30.12
N HIS A 60 18.04 -30.83 -29.03
CA HIS A 60 17.51 -32.09 -28.49
C HIS A 60 16.81 -31.86 -27.14
N PRO A 61 15.61 -32.41 -26.88
CA PRO A 61 14.82 -32.16 -25.67
C PRO A 61 15.43 -32.67 -24.35
N SER A 62 16.41 -33.59 -24.40
CA SER A 62 17.04 -34.15 -23.19
C SER A 62 18.53 -33.85 -23.05
N PHE A 63 19.21 -33.48 -24.14
CA PHE A 63 20.67 -33.38 -24.17
C PHE A 63 21.09 -31.99 -24.62
N VAL A 64 22.29 -31.58 -24.21
CA VAL A 64 22.95 -30.39 -24.74
C VAL A 64 23.91 -30.87 -25.82
N THR A 65 23.80 -30.31 -27.02
CA THR A 65 24.60 -30.70 -28.19
C THR A 65 25.57 -29.59 -28.59
N ALA A 66 26.56 -29.90 -29.43
CA ALA A 66 27.52 -28.90 -29.92
C ALA A 66 26.88 -27.75 -30.73
N GLY A 67 25.69 -27.99 -31.30
CA GLY A 67 24.91 -26.98 -32.01
C GLY A 67 24.22 -25.98 -31.09
N ASP A 68 24.08 -26.29 -29.80
CA ASP A 68 23.30 -25.49 -28.88
C ASP A 68 23.97 -24.13 -28.60
N ARG A 69 23.15 -23.14 -28.26
CA ARG A 69 23.60 -21.77 -27.95
C ARG A 69 22.97 -21.30 -26.65
N ALA A 70 23.73 -20.54 -25.87
CA ALA A 70 23.27 -19.94 -24.63
C ALA A 70 23.50 -18.43 -24.67
N PHE A 71 22.50 -17.66 -24.25
CA PHE A 71 22.53 -16.21 -24.24
C PHE A 71 22.29 -15.69 -22.84
N ALA A 72 23.21 -14.87 -22.35
CA ALA A 72 23.05 -14.14 -21.10
C ALA A 72 22.25 -12.86 -21.40
N VAL A 73 21.05 -12.77 -20.84
CA VAL A 73 20.11 -11.67 -21.08
C VAL A 73 20.01 -10.83 -19.82
N HIS A 74 20.17 -9.52 -20.01
CA HIS A 74 20.04 -8.50 -18.97
C HIS A 74 18.91 -7.55 -19.33
N CYS A 75 17.87 -7.51 -18.50
CA CYS A 75 16.76 -6.56 -18.67
C CYS A 75 16.86 -5.50 -17.57
N LEU A 76 17.10 -4.26 -17.96
CA LEU A 76 17.25 -3.12 -17.05
C LEU A 76 15.93 -2.34 -16.98
N PHE A 77 15.32 -2.29 -15.80
CA PHE A 77 14.07 -1.58 -15.55
C PHE A 77 14.34 -0.31 -14.76
N GLN A 78 14.19 0.83 -15.44
CA GLN A 78 14.29 2.14 -14.82
C GLN A 78 12.91 2.66 -14.43
N GLN A 79 12.71 2.89 -13.14
CA GLN A 79 11.50 3.56 -12.66
C GLN A 79 11.61 5.05 -13.03
N THR A 80 10.95 5.44 -14.11
CA THR A 80 10.80 6.86 -14.45
C THR A 80 9.58 7.41 -13.72
N GLN A 81 9.76 8.47 -12.93
CA GLN A 81 8.62 9.24 -12.42
C GLN A 81 7.98 9.94 -13.60
N LYS A 82 6.97 9.30 -14.21
CA LYS A 82 6.05 9.98 -15.09
C LYS A 82 5.10 10.77 -14.21
N THR A 83 5.31 12.08 -14.13
CA THR A 83 4.29 12.99 -13.63
C THR A 83 3.10 12.86 -14.58
N VAL A 84 2.10 12.07 -14.19
CA VAL A 84 0.81 12.06 -14.87
C VAL A 84 0.20 13.42 -14.57
N SER A 85 0.49 14.41 -15.42
CA SER A 85 -0.27 15.65 -15.45
C SER A 85 -1.65 15.29 -15.96
N THR A 86 -2.52 14.87 -15.05
CA THR A 86 -3.95 14.86 -15.32
C THR A 86 -4.28 16.30 -15.68
N ARG A 87 -4.56 16.53 -16.96
CA ARG A 87 -5.21 17.74 -17.42
C ARG A 87 -6.61 17.69 -16.80
N PHE A 88 -6.71 18.14 -15.55
CA PHE A 88 -7.99 18.51 -14.98
C PHE A 88 -8.43 19.69 -15.83
N ASP A 89 -9.20 19.43 -16.88
CA ASP A 89 -10.01 20.46 -17.49
C ASP A 89 -10.79 21.09 -16.33
N PHE A 90 -10.49 22.36 -16.12
CA PHE A 90 -11.00 23.25 -15.10
C PHE A 90 -12.31 22.74 -14.52
N ILE A 91 -12.30 22.41 -13.23
CA ILE A 91 -13.53 22.37 -12.43
C ILE A 91 -14.20 23.71 -12.74
N SER A 92 -15.23 23.69 -13.59
CA SER A 92 -16.11 24.83 -13.73
C SER A 92 -16.55 25.14 -12.32
N ASP A 93 -16.22 26.32 -11.79
CA ASP A 93 -16.72 26.79 -10.50
C ASP A 93 -18.22 26.51 -10.47
N ILE A 94 -18.61 25.43 -9.78
CA ILE A 94 -20.00 25.18 -9.46
C ILE A 94 -20.34 26.32 -8.52
N THR A 95 -20.97 27.36 -9.06
CA THR A 95 -21.56 28.41 -8.25
C THR A 95 -22.60 27.74 -7.37
N PRO A 96 -22.41 27.65 -6.04
CA PRO A 96 -23.39 27.02 -5.19
C PRO A 96 -24.66 27.84 -5.31
N LYS A 97 -25.75 27.20 -5.75
CA LYS A 97 -27.07 27.81 -5.78
C LYS A 97 -27.43 28.12 -4.32
N ALA A 98 -27.44 29.39 -3.95
CA ALA A 98 -27.76 29.80 -2.60
C ALA A 98 -29.14 29.24 -2.21
N VAL A 99 -29.19 28.36 -1.22
CA VAL A 99 -30.45 27.97 -0.58
C VAL A 99 -30.80 29.11 0.38
N ILE A 100 -31.53 30.10 -0.11
CA ILE A 100 -32.09 31.16 0.71
C ILE A 100 -33.20 30.53 1.57
N GLY A 101 -32.94 30.38 2.87
CA GLY A 101 -33.96 29.95 3.84
C GLY A 101 -33.51 28.94 4.89
N ALA A 102 -32.33 28.32 4.76
CA ALA A 102 -31.81 27.41 5.79
C ALA A 102 -30.80 28.13 6.69
N THR A 103 -31.27 28.78 7.75
CA THR A 103 -30.40 29.23 8.85
C THR A 103 -30.03 28.01 9.70
N SER A 104 -28.89 27.39 9.42
CA SER A 104 -28.31 26.40 10.34
C SER A 104 -27.58 27.15 11.45
N SER A 105 -28.10 27.10 12.68
CA SER A 105 -27.40 27.66 13.84
C SER A 105 -26.19 26.80 14.20
N VAL A 106 -25.03 27.42 14.37
CA VAL A 106 -23.83 26.74 14.89
C VAL A 106 -24.14 26.23 16.31
N PRO A 107 -23.93 24.94 16.62
CA PRO A 107 -24.17 24.43 17.97
C PRO A 107 -23.11 24.96 18.94
N SER A 108 -23.52 25.36 20.14
CA SER A 108 -22.58 25.69 21.21
C SER A 108 -22.13 24.41 21.91
N VAL A 109 -20.82 24.32 22.18
CA VAL A 109 -20.21 23.20 22.89
C VAL A 109 -19.45 23.74 24.10
N GLU A 110 -19.68 23.15 25.26
CA GLU A 110 -19.02 23.51 26.52
C GLU A 110 -18.19 22.33 27.04
N LEU A 111 -16.90 22.57 27.29
CA LEU A 111 -16.01 21.59 27.92
C LEU A 111 -15.94 21.84 29.43
N SER A 112 -16.15 20.80 30.22
CA SER A 112 -15.99 20.82 31.67
C SER A 112 -15.14 19.65 32.15
N ILE A 113 -14.32 19.86 33.18
CA ILE A 113 -13.56 18.80 33.85
C ILE A 113 -14.28 18.46 35.15
N VAL A 114 -14.58 17.19 35.39
CA VAL A 114 -15.34 16.73 36.56
C VAL A 114 -14.56 15.68 37.36
N HIS A 115 -14.81 15.62 38.66
CA HIS A 115 -14.21 14.62 39.55
C HIS A 115 -14.76 13.21 39.29
N GLY A 116 -13.89 12.19 39.30
CA GLY A 116 -14.29 10.79 39.23
C GLY A 116 -14.15 10.18 37.83
N ARG A 117 -14.70 8.96 37.69
CA ARG A 117 -14.55 8.11 36.49
C ARG A 117 -15.86 7.81 35.76
N VAL A 118 -16.98 8.37 36.23
CA VAL A 118 -18.32 8.09 35.68
C VAL A 118 -19.06 9.43 35.50
N PRO A 119 -19.76 9.64 34.37
CA PRO A 119 -20.34 10.94 34.03
C PRO A 119 -21.59 11.35 34.85
N THR A 120 -22.05 10.53 35.79
CA THR A 120 -23.32 10.75 36.51
C THR A 120 -23.10 11.52 37.82
N GLY A 121 -23.54 12.78 37.86
CA GLY A 121 -23.61 13.58 39.09
C GLY A 121 -22.27 14.15 39.60
N ALA A 122 -21.21 14.05 38.79
CA ALA A 122 -19.88 14.51 39.14
C ALA A 122 -19.78 16.06 39.20
N GLN A 123 -19.14 16.58 40.25
CA GLN A 123 -18.91 18.01 40.46
C GLN A 123 -17.72 18.51 39.62
N VAL A 124 -17.84 19.73 39.08
CA VAL A 124 -16.77 20.38 38.30
C VAL A 124 -15.52 20.55 39.16
N ALA A 125 -14.37 20.20 38.61
CA ALA A 125 -13.09 20.22 39.31
C ALA A 125 -12.40 21.57 39.16
N THR A 126 -12.23 22.29 40.28
CA THR A 126 -11.48 23.56 40.35
C THR A 126 -10.09 23.40 40.95
N SER A 127 -9.91 22.46 41.86
CA SER A 127 -8.63 22.09 42.47
C SER A 127 -8.61 20.59 42.72
N VAL A 128 -7.45 19.96 42.47
CA VAL A 128 -7.30 18.50 42.54
C VAL A 128 -5.95 18.12 43.14
N ASN A 129 -5.93 17.02 43.88
CA ASN A 129 -4.70 16.42 44.37
C ASN A 129 -4.05 15.55 43.28
N VAL A 130 -2.72 15.46 43.31
CA VAL A 130 -1.95 14.62 42.38
C VAL A 130 -2.37 13.16 42.56
N GLY A 131 -2.76 12.50 41.45
CA GLY A 131 -3.26 11.13 41.43
C GLY A 131 -4.79 10.99 41.51
N ALA A 132 -5.54 12.08 41.69
CA ALA A 132 -6.99 12.04 41.69
C ALA A 132 -7.56 11.76 40.28
N PRO A 133 -8.55 10.87 40.13
CA PRO A 133 -9.17 10.59 38.84
C PRO A 133 -10.08 11.75 38.39
N LEU A 134 -9.91 12.17 37.14
CA LEU A 134 -10.70 13.20 36.47
C LEU A 134 -11.30 12.70 35.16
N MET A 135 -12.37 13.37 34.72
CA MET A 135 -13.01 13.12 33.44
C MET A 135 -13.28 14.43 32.71
N LEU A 136 -13.06 14.45 31.39
CA LEU A 136 -13.45 15.55 30.51
C LEU A 136 -14.84 15.30 29.95
N VAL A 137 -15.73 16.28 30.06
CA VAL A 137 -17.13 16.20 29.64
C VAL A 137 -17.43 17.34 28.68
N TRP A 138 -17.79 16.99 27.44
CA TRP A 138 -18.27 17.92 26.43
C TRP A 138 -19.80 17.92 26.43
N ARG A 139 -20.42 19.09 26.57
CA ARG A 139 -21.88 19.27 26.48
C ARG A 139 -22.21 20.09 25.25
N THR A 140 -23.06 19.55 24.40
CA THR A 140 -23.62 20.28 23.24
C THR A 140 -24.98 20.82 23.61
N ALA A 141 -25.23 22.11 23.36
CA ALA A 141 -26.59 22.67 23.46
C ALA A 141 -27.36 22.32 22.18
N THR A 142 -27.71 21.05 22.03
CA THR A 142 -28.65 20.61 21.01
C THR A 142 -29.98 20.33 21.69
N ASP A 143 -31.09 20.79 21.11
CA ASP A 143 -32.49 20.60 21.57
C ASP A 143 -32.96 19.14 21.50
N SER A 144 -32.07 18.20 21.78
CA SER A 144 -32.27 16.77 21.72
C SER A 144 -31.34 16.17 22.76
N ARG A 145 -31.93 15.75 23.89
CA ARG A 145 -31.30 15.19 25.09
C ARG A 145 -30.42 13.98 24.77
N LYS A 146 -29.22 14.19 24.24
CA LYS A 146 -28.19 13.15 24.07
C LYS A 146 -26.82 13.77 24.38
N SER A 147 -26.41 13.66 25.64
CA SER A 147 -25.02 13.92 26.03
C SER A 147 -24.16 12.73 25.58
N ILE A 148 -23.20 12.96 24.69
CA ILE A 148 -22.18 11.97 24.35
C ILE A 148 -21.06 12.07 25.40
N ALA A 149 -20.90 11.04 26.23
CA ALA A 149 -19.78 10.94 27.16
C ALA A 149 -18.67 10.08 26.53
N LEU A 150 -17.53 10.69 26.21
CA LEU A 150 -16.33 9.97 25.80
C LEU A 150 -15.47 9.72 27.05
N ILE A 151 -15.33 8.46 27.44
CA ILE A 151 -14.47 8.05 28.56
C ILE A 151 -13.07 7.81 27.98
N MET A 152 -12.13 8.73 28.25
CA MET A 152 -10.71 8.44 28.09
C MET A 152 -10.25 7.58 29.27
N SER A 153 -10.18 6.27 29.07
CA SER A 153 -9.45 5.37 29.98
C SER A 153 -7.96 5.39 29.63
N GLU A 154 -7.14 5.70 30.64
CA GLU A 154 -5.68 5.52 30.71
C GLU A 154 -4.79 6.56 30.02
N LEU A 155 -4.42 7.59 30.77
CA LEU A 155 -3.11 8.24 30.66
C LEU A 155 -2.26 7.76 31.86
N SER A 156 -1.55 6.65 31.69
CA SER A 156 -0.57 6.18 32.67
C SER A 156 0.66 7.08 32.62
N TRP A 157 0.77 8.01 33.57
CA TRP A 157 2.04 8.67 33.88
C TRP A 157 2.74 7.84 34.95
N GLY A 158 3.71 7.02 34.54
CA GLY A 158 4.64 6.38 35.45
C GLY A 158 5.67 7.39 35.97
N PRO A 159 6.20 7.23 37.20
CA PRO A 159 7.22 8.11 37.72
C PRO A 159 8.55 7.89 36.99
N VAL A 160 9.16 8.95 36.48
CA VAL A 160 10.59 8.97 36.20
C VAL A 160 11.28 9.41 37.49
N LEU A 161 11.89 8.44 38.18
CA LEU A 161 12.89 8.67 39.23
C LEU A 161 14.27 8.65 38.55
N VAL A 162 14.95 9.80 38.48
CA VAL A 162 16.16 10.21 39.24
C VAL A 162 16.43 11.67 38.87
#